data_AF-A0A2U2ZJF2-F1
#
_entry.id   AF-A0A2U2ZJF2-F1
#
_cell.length_a   1.000
_cell.length_b   1.000
_cell.length_c   1.000
_cell.angle_alpha   90.00
_cell.angle_beta   90.00
_cell.angle_gamma   90.00
#
_symmetry.space_group_name_H-M   'P 1'
#
loop_
_entity.id
_entity.type
_entity.pdbx_description
1 polymer ?
#
loop_
_entity_poly.entity_id
_entity_poly.type
_entity_poly.pdbx_seq_one_letter_code
_entity_poly.pdbx_strand_id
1 'polypeptide(L)'
;MDSLHFLADREHELRDLIQSSQPPDTTRAACRDVDVNLYHPMDGERPAEGPLAGCVGCAGRLECLALALRAEDPEARHGWYGGLGPADRDRVVAMLRLPKGAKLLPDRALTAIRLGRDGWRIDDIAQELGCSRRTVQRYLHSAG
;
A
#
# COMPACT_ATOMS: atom_id res chain seq x y z
N MET A 1 3.19 -6.27 20.96
CA MET A 1 4.49 -5.69 20.56
C MET A 1 4.23 -4.64 19.51
N ASP A 2 4.79 -3.44 19.68
CA ASP A 2 4.63 -2.36 18.72
C ASP A 2 5.28 -2.75 17.38
N SER A 3 4.47 -2.84 16.32
CA SER A 3 4.93 -3.20 14.99
C SER A 3 5.98 -2.23 14.44
N LEU A 4 6.13 -1.04 15.05
CA LEU A 4 7.11 -0.03 14.67
C LEU A 4 8.49 -0.22 15.30
N HIS A 5 8.65 -1.13 16.27
CA HIS A 5 9.93 -1.30 16.98
C HIS A 5 11.10 -1.69 16.05
N PHE A 6 10.84 -2.37 14.94
CA PHE A 6 11.88 -2.71 13.95
C PHE A 6 12.49 -1.49 13.23
N LEU A 7 11.88 -0.31 13.36
CA LEU A 7 12.39 0.93 12.79
C LEU A 7 13.37 1.66 13.70
N ALA A 8 13.44 1.28 14.99
CA ALA A 8 14.38 1.89 15.92
C ALA A 8 15.80 1.75 15.36
N ASP A 9 16.52 2.86 15.33
CA ASP A 9 17.89 3.02 14.80
C ASP A 9 18.01 2.82 13.27
N ARG A 10 16.89 2.72 12.54
CA ARG A 10 16.84 2.54 11.07
C ARG A 10 16.10 3.66 10.36
N GLU A 11 15.77 4.74 11.05
CA GLU A 11 15.00 5.86 10.49
C GLU A 11 15.74 6.59 9.38
N HIS A 12 17.07 6.72 9.49
CA HIS A 12 17.89 7.34 8.46
C HIS A 12 17.95 6.47 7.20
N GLU A 13 18.22 5.17 7.37
CA GLU A 13 18.23 4.17 6.29
C GLU A 13 16.88 4.17 5.54
N LEU A 14 15.77 4.21 6.27
CA LEU A 14 14.43 4.28 5.67
C LEU A 14 14.23 5.56 4.85
N ARG A 15 14.71 6.71 5.35
CA ARG A 15 14.63 7.98 4.61
C ARG A 15 15.42 7.92 3.31
N ASP A 16 16.63 7.36 3.33
CA ASP A 16 17.47 7.21 2.16
C ASP A 16 16.81 6.29 1.12
N LEU A 17 16.21 5.18 1.57
CA LEU A 17 15.44 4.29 0.71
C LEU A 17 14.22 4.98 0.10
N ILE A 18 13.53 5.85 0.85
CA ILE A 18 12.40 6.62 0.33
C ILE A 18 12.84 7.60 -0.75
N GLN A 19 14.02 8.19 -0.62
CA GLN A 19 14.56 9.15 -1.59
C GLN A 19 15.21 8.47 -2.81
N SER A 20 15.56 7.19 -2.70
CA SER A 20 16.16 6.42 -3.80
C SER A 20 15.18 6.23 -4.96
N SER A 21 15.68 6.44 -6.18
CA SER A 21 14.98 6.14 -7.44
C SER A 21 15.10 4.67 -7.87
N GLN A 22 15.89 3.87 -7.16
CA GLN A 22 16.07 2.46 -7.50
C GLN A 22 14.82 1.64 -7.13
N PRO A 23 14.38 0.71 -8.01
CA PRO A 23 13.33 -0.22 -7.65
C PRO A 23 13.81 -1.14 -6.53
N PRO A 24 12.91 -1.54 -5.60
CA PRO A 24 13.27 -2.48 -4.55
C PRO A 24 13.57 -3.85 -5.16
N ASP A 25 14.61 -4.53 -4.65
CA ASP A 25 14.90 -5.90 -5.03
C ASP A 25 13.86 -6.85 -4.41
N THR A 26 12.91 -7.30 -5.23
CA THR A 26 11.85 -8.22 -4.81
C THR A 26 12.31 -9.68 -4.81
N THR A 27 13.50 -10.00 -5.33
CA THR A 27 13.96 -11.39 -5.42
C THR A 27 14.19 -12.03 -4.05
N ARG A 28 14.45 -11.20 -3.04
CA ARG A 28 14.71 -11.57 -1.63
C ARG A 28 13.47 -11.47 -0.74
N ALA A 29 12.30 -11.16 -1.31
CA ALA A 29 11.07 -11.04 -0.54
C ALA A 29 10.59 -12.42 -0.06
N ALA A 30 10.35 -12.56 1.24
CA ALA A 30 9.81 -13.80 1.82
C ALA A 30 8.44 -14.18 1.26
N CYS A 31 7.67 -13.22 0.76
CA CYS A 31 6.36 -13.43 0.14
C CYS A 31 6.40 -13.67 -1.38
N ARG A 32 7.58 -13.83 -1.99
CA ARG A 32 7.75 -13.90 -3.46
C ARG A 32 6.86 -14.95 -4.13
N ASP A 33 6.72 -16.13 -3.51
CA ASP A 33 5.97 -17.27 -4.06
C ASP A 33 4.61 -17.47 -3.34
N VAL A 34 4.12 -16.41 -2.69
CA VAL A 34 2.86 -16.41 -1.93
C VAL A 34 1.80 -15.59 -2.68
N ASP A 35 0.52 -15.96 -2.55
CA ASP A 35 -0.58 -15.13 -3.07
C ASP A 35 -0.56 -13.73 -2.42
N VAL A 36 -0.26 -12.73 -3.24
CA VAL A 36 -0.16 -11.32 -2.81
C VAL A 36 -1.50 -10.80 -2.28
N ASN A 37 -2.64 -11.37 -2.66
CA ASN A 37 -3.95 -10.92 -2.16
C ASN A 37 -4.09 -11.08 -0.64
N LEU A 38 -3.31 -11.98 -0.02
CA LEU A 38 -3.24 -12.12 1.44
C LEU A 38 -2.75 -10.85 2.13
N TYR A 39 -1.97 -10.02 1.44
CA TYR A 39 -1.43 -8.75 1.94
C TYR A 39 -2.27 -7.55 1.53
N HIS A 40 -3.25 -7.72 0.63
CA HIS A 40 -4.10 -6.64 0.12
C HIS A 40 -5.59 -6.98 0.26
N PRO A 41 -6.13 -7.20 1.48
CA PRO A 41 -7.54 -7.50 1.68
C PRO A 41 -8.44 -6.31 1.30
N MET A 42 -9.67 -6.62 0.88
CA MET A 42 -10.60 -5.63 0.31
C MET A 42 -11.05 -4.58 1.32
N ASP A 43 -11.38 -4.99 2.54
CA ASP A 43 -11.95 -4.10 3.57
C ASP A 43 -10.86 -3.50 4.49
N GLY A 44 -9.61 -3.46 4.01
CA GLY A 44 -8.48 -3.00 4.81
C GLY A 44 -8.20 -3.87 6.05
N GLU A 45 -8.82 -5.04 6.11
CA GLU A 45 -8.66 -6.00 7.20
C GLU A 45 -7.19 -6.31 7.47
N ARG A 46 -6.92 -6.72 8.69
CA ARG A 46 -5.60 -7.21 9.04
C ARG A 46 -5.42 -8.62 8.45
N PRO A 47 -4.33 -8.88 7.70
CA PRO A 47 -3.98 -10.22 7.25
C PRO A 47 -3.88 -11.19 8.42
N ALA A 48 -4.09 -12.47 8.12
CA ALA A 48 -3.85 -13.54 9.07
C ALA A 48 -2.41 -13.48 9.63
N GLU A 49 -2.20 -14.10 10.79
CA GLU A 49 -0.91 -14.06 11.48
C GLU A 49 0.24 -14.63 10.63
N GLY A 50 -0.02 -15.68 9.84
CA GLY A 50 0.98 -16.32 8.97
C GLY A 50 1.65 -15.35 7.99
N PRO A 51 0.88 -14.65 7.11
CA PRO A 51 1.41 -13.60 6.25
C PRO A 51 2.23 -12.54 6.99
N LEU A 52 1.76 -12.06 8.16
CA LEU A 52 2.45 -11.04 8.94
C LEU A 52 3.75 -11.55 9.56
N ALA A 53 3.78 -12.80 10.04
CA ALA A 53 4.98 -13.43 10.56
C ALA A 53 6.07 -13.53 9.47
N GLY A 54 5.67 -13.84 8.23
CA GLY A 54 6.58 -13.82 7.07
C GLY A 54 7.21 -12.44 6.85
N CYS A 55 6.46 -11.36 7.05
CA CYS A 55 7.01 -10.01 6.96
C CYS A 55 8.03 -9.70 8.07
N VAL A 56 7.84 -10.20 9.28
CA VAL A 56 8.74 -9.92 10.42
C VAL A 56 10.17 -10.42 10.16
N GLY A 57 10.30 -11.60 9.55
CA GLY A 57 11.61 -12.20 9.21
C GLY A 57 12.15 -11.85 7.81
N CYS A 58 11.43 -11.03 7.03
CA CYS A 58 11.81 -10.74 5.65
C CYS A 58 13.02 -9.81 5.57
N ALA A 59 14.06 -10.20 4.82
CA ALA A 59 15.25 -9.39 4.63
C ALA A 59 14.94 -8.04 3.94
N GLY A 60 13.99 -8.01 3.01
CA GLY A 60 13.56 -6.81 2.29
C GLY A 60 12.48 -5.98 2.99
N ARG A 61 12.29 -6.15 4.31
CA ARG A 61 11.17 -5.54 5.04
C ARG A 61 11.23 -4.00 4.99
N LEU A 62 12.42 -3.41 5.09
CA LEU A 62 12.57 -1.96 5.12
C LEU A 62 12.36 -1.34 3.73
N GLU A 63 12.88 -1.99 2.68
CA GLU A 63 12.70 -1.62 1.28
C GLU A 63 11.24 -1.76 0.86
N CYS A 64 10.54 -2.77 1.36
CA CYS A 64 9.11 -2.95 1.16
C CYS A 64 8.30 -1.80 1.80
N LEU A 65 8.66 -1.38 3.01
CA LEU A 65 8.06 -0.20 3.64
C LEU A 65 8.39 1.08 2.85
N ALA A 66 9.64 1.27 2.44
CA ALA A 66 10.05 2.42 1.66
C ALA A 66 9.27 2.52 0.35
N LEU A 67 9.07 1.40 -0.36
CA LEU A 67 8.21 1.31 -1.55
C LEU A 67 6.80 1.84 -1.27
N ALA A 68 6.18 1.39 -0.17
CA ALA A 68 4.84 1.80 0.22
C ALA A 68 4.73 3.28 0.63
N LEU A 69 5.83 3.86 1.13
CA LEU A 69 5.89 5.27 1.53
C LEU A 69 6.22 6.19 0.34
N ARG A 70 7.08 5.74 -0.59
CA ARG A 70 7.38 6.39 -1.87
C ARG A 70 6.16 6.53 -2.76
N ALA A 71 5.25 5.57 -2.69
CA ALA A 71 4.04 5.62 -3.47
C ALA A 71 3.25 6.90 -3.13
N GLU A 72 3.30 7.86 -4.04
CA GLU A 72 2.51 9.09 -4.02
C GLU A 72 1.02 8.78 -4.21
N ASP A 73 0.72 7.67 -4.88
CA ASP A 73 -0.63 7.19 -5.14
C ASP A 73 -1.28 6.66 -3.83
N PRO A 74 -2.37 7.29 -3.34
CA PRO A 74 -3.17 6.76 -2.25
C PRO A 74 -3.63 5.31 -2.48
N GLU A 75 -3.75 4.90 -3.75
CA GLU A 75 -4.17 3.56 -4.16
C GLU A 75 -3.13 2.49 -3.91
N ALA A 76 -1.85 2.84 -4.09
CA ALA A 76 -0.72 1.95 -3.82
C ALA A 76 -0.44 1.82 -2.32
N ARG A 77 -1.03 2.69 -1.48
CA ARG A 77 -1.05 2.56 -0.02
C ARG A 77 -2.13 1.61 0.50
N HIS A 78 -2.91 0.93 -0.33
CA HIS A 78 -3.79 -0.13 0.17
C HIS A 78 -3.00 -1.42 0.39
N GLY A 79 -3.29 -2.10 1.51
CA GLY A 79 -2.62 -3.34 1.91
C GLY A 79 -1.44 -3.15 2.86
N TRP A 80 -0.76 -4.26 3.10
CA TRP A 80 0.21 -4.47 4.17
C TRP A 80 1.60 -4.68 3.59
N TYR A 81 2.52 -3.79 3.95
CA TYR A 81 3.88 -3.76 3.42
C TYR A 81 4.86 -3.84 4.58
N GLY A 82 5.81 -4.78 4.53
CA GLY A 82 6.70 -5.05 5.65
C GLY A 82 5.95 -5.36 6.96
N GLY A 83 4.74 -5.91 6.86
CA GLY A 83 3.86 -6.19 8.00
C GLY A 83 3.16 -4.96 8.59
N LEU A 84 3.20 -3.81 7.91
CA LEU A 84 2.58 -2.56 8.33
C LEU A 84 1.37 -2.21 7.45
N GLY A 85 0.23 -2.01 8.10
CA GLY A 85 -0.98 -1.54 7.44
C GLY A 85 -0.98 -0.03 7.20
N PRO A 86 -2.02 0.51 6.55
CA PRO A 86 -2.12 1.94 6.25
C PRO A 86 -1.97 2.84 7.49
N ALA A 87 -2.65 2.52 8.59
CA ALA A 87 -2.60 3.30 9.83
C ALA A 87 -1.20 3.30 10.47
N ASP A 88 -0.47 2.19 10.40
CA ASP A 88 0.90 2.13 10.90
C ASP A 88 1.83 3.01 10.05
N ARG A 89 1.65 3.01 8.73
CA ARG A 89 2.46 3.84 7.83
C ARG A 89 2.15 5.33 7.98
N ASP A 90 0.93 5.72 8.32
CA ASP A 90 0.60 7.10 8.71
C ASP A 90 1.38 7.52 9.96
N ARG A 91 1.55 6.63 10.95
CA ARG A 91 2.40 6.88 12.12
C ARG A 91 3.87 7.03 11.73
N VAL A 92 4.37 6.19 10.82
CA VAL A 92 5.75 6.30 10.29
C VAL A 92 5.97 7.64 9.59
N VAL A 93 5.05 8.08 8.74
CA VAL A 93 5.11 9.39 8.07
C VAL A 93 5.21 10.52 9.11
N ALA A 94 4.38 10.48 10.14
CA ALA A 94 4.39 11.47 11.22
C ALA A 94 5.72 11.44 12.00
N MET A 95 6.20 10.26 12.36
CA MET A 95 7.47 10.05 13.09
C MET A 95 8.66 10.61 12.29
N LEU A 96 8.73 10.31 11.00
CA LEU A 96 9.83 10.72 10.12
C LEU A 96 9.71 12.18 9.62
N ARG A 97 8.59 12.85 9.92
CA ARG A 97 8.23 14.19 9.44
C ARG A 97 8.32 14.30 7.91
N LEU A 98 7.92 13.26 7.21
CA LEU A 98 7.92 13.27 5.75
C LEU A 98 6.85 14.25 5.25
N PRO A 99 7.12 15.02 4.16
CA PRO A 99 6.10 15.86 3.57
C PRO A 99 4.91 14.98 3.18
N LYS A 100 3.72 15.33 3.67
CA LYS A 100 2.48 14.66 3.27
C LYS A 100 2.24 15.07 1.82
N GLY A 101 2.69 14.24 0.87
CA GLY A 101 2.43 14.45 -0.55
C GLY A 101 0.94 14.79 -0.74
N ALA A 102 0.66 15.88 -1.44
CA ALA A 102 -0.70 16.39 -1.61
C ALA A 102 -1.58 15.27 -2.16
N LYS A 103 -2.60 14.88 -1.39
CA LYS A 103 -3.59 13.89 -1.78
C LYS A 103 -4.37 14.41 -2.99
N LEU A 104 -3.96 14.05 -4.20
CA LEU A 104 -4.91 13.91 -5.30
C LEU A 104 -5.19 12.43 -5.48
N LEU A 105 -6.47 12.06 -5.40
CA LEU A 105 -6.92 10.81 -5.98
C LEU A 105 -6.49 10.85 -7.46
N PRO A 106 -5.88 9.78 -7.99
CA PRO A 106 -5.60 9.70 -9.41
C PRO A 106 -6.87 9.97 -10.22
N ASP A 107 -6.78 10.62 -11.38
CA ASP A 107 -7.94 10.99 -12.20
C ASP A 107 -8.87 9.80 -12.48
N ARG A 108 -8.29 8.60 -12.63
CA ARG A 108 -9.00 7.31 -12.75
C ARG A 108 -9.88 6.97 -11.54
N ALA A 109 -9.44 7.23 -10.32
CA ALA A 109 -10.20 6.98 -9.11
C ALA A 109 -11.37 7.96 -8.98
N LEU A 110 -11.13 9.26 -9.23
CA LEU A 110 -12.18 10.27 -9.28
C LEU A 110 -13.24 9.93 -10.36
N THR A 111 -12.78 9.46 -11.52
CA THR A 111 -13.67 9.05 -12.62
C THR A 111 -14.48 7.81 -12.23
N ALA A 112 -13.86 6.79 -11.61
CA ALA A 112 -14.58 5.62 -11.12
C ALA A 112 -15.66 5.99 -10.10
N ILE A 113 -15.35 6.86 -9.14
CA ILE A 113 -16.31 7.34 -8.12
C ILE A 113 -17.49 8.06 -8.78
N ARG A 114 -17.22 8.92 -9.77
CA ARG A 114 -18.28 9.60 -10.52
C ARG A 114 -19.18 8.60 -11.26
N LEU A 115 -18.59 7.71 -12.05
CA LEU A 115 -19.35 6.70 -12.80
C LEU A 115 -20.17 5.77 -11.89
N GLY A 116 -19.61 5.39 -10.74
CA GLY A 116 -20.32 4.60 -9.74
C GLY A 116 -21.52 5.35 -9.13
N ARG A 117 -21.38 6.64 -8.84
CA ARG A 117 -22.49 7.51 -8.40
C ARG A 117 -23.56 7.67 -9.48
N ASP A 118 -23.16 7.64 -10.75
CA ASP A 118 -24.05 7.68 -11.91
C ASP A 118 -24.71 6.31 -12.22
N GLY A 119 -24.46 5.28 -11.39
CA GLY A 119 -25.12 3.97 -11.47
C GLY A 119 -24.49 2.97 -12.43
N TRP A 120 -23.27 3.25 -12.94
CA TRP A 120 -22.56 2.32 -13.81
C TRP A 120 -22.19 1.03 -13.07
N ARG A 121 -22.16 -0.10 -13.79
CA ARG A 121 -21.73 -1.39 -13.21
C ARG A 121 -20.21 -1.41 -13.10
N ILE A 122 -19.70 -2.10 -12.08
CA ILE A 122 -18.26 -2.21 -11.81
C ILE A 122 -17.47 -2.72 -13.02
N ASP A 123 -18.01 -3.70 -13.75
CA ASP A 123 -17.34 -4.27 -14.94
C ASP A 123 -17.23 -3.24 -16.08
N ASP A 124 -18.25 -2.39 -16.26
CA ASP A 124 -18.27 -1.36 -17.29
C ASP A 124 -17.26 -0.25 -16.95
N ILE A 125 -17.18 0.14 -15.68
CA ILE A 125 -16.18 1.10 -15.19
C ILE A 125 -14.76 0.52 -15.35
N ALA A 126 -14.58 -0.78 -15.09
CA ALA A 126 -13.28 -1.44 -15.20
C ALA A 126 -12.80 -1.45 -16.65
N GLN A 127 -13.71 -1.77 -17.58
CA GLN A 127 -13.46 -1.74 -19.02
C GLN A 127 -13.14 -0.32 -19.50
N GLU A 128 -13.93 0.68 -19.08
CA GLU A 128 -13.76 2.09 -19.45
C GLU A 128 -12.41 2.65 -18.97
N LEU A 129 -12.01 2.32 -17.74
CA LEU A 129 -10.77 2.80 -17.14
C LEU A 129 -9.55 1.95 -17.48
N GLY A 130 -9.72 0.88 -18.27
CA GLY A 130 -8.65 -0.05 -18.61
C GLY A 130 -8.00 -0.69 -17.37
N CYS A 131 -8.78 -0.94 -16.30
CA CYS A 131 -8.27 -1.53 -15.07
C CYS A 131 -9.09 -2.75 -14.63
N SER A 132 -8.66 -3.43 -13.56
CA SER A 132 -9.37 -4.63 -13.09
C SER A 132 -10.64 -4.27 -12.31
N ARG A 133 -11.63 -5.16 -12.30
CA ARG A 133 -12.82 -5.06 -11.43
C ARG A 133 -12.44 -4.79 -9.96
N ARG A 134 -11.40 -5.45 -9.47
CA ARG A 134 -10.85 -5.27 -8.12
C ARG A 134 -10.36 -3.84 -7.88
N THR A 135 -9.73 -3.22 -8.88
CA THR A 135 -9.28 -1.83 -8.81
C THR A 135 -10.46 -0.85 -8.73
N VAL A 136 -11.52 -1.08 -9.51
CA VAL A 136 -12.74 -0.26 -9.43
C VAL A 136 -13.42 -0.40 -8.07
N GLN A 137 -13.59 -1.63 -7.57
CA GLN A 137 -14.17 -1.86 -6.25
C GLN A 137 -13.41 -1.10 -5.16
N ARG A 138 -12.08 -1.05 -5.26
CA ARG A 138 -11.23 -0.29 -4.34
C ARG A 138 -11.48 1.21 -4.44
N TYR A 139 -11.53 1.78 -5.66
CA TYR A 139 -11.84 3.20 -5.86
C TYR A 139 -13.19 3.61 -5.25
N LEU A 140 -14.21 2.78 -5.40
CA LEU A 140 -15.54 3.05 -4.87
C LEU A 140 -15.57 2.97 -3.33
N HIS A 141 -14.79 2.07 -2.73
CA HIS A 141 -14.70 1.94 -1.27
C HIS A 141 -13.96 3.11 -0.62
N SER A 142 -12.92 3.66 -1.26
CA SER A 142 -12.17 4.82 -0.75
C SER A 142 -12.98 6.14 -0.71
N ALA A 143 -14.19 6.15 -1.26
CA ALA A 143 -15.07 7.32 -1.35
C ALA A 143 -16.25 7.31 -0.35
N GLY A 144 -16.39 6.26 0.44
CA GLY A 144 -17.36 6.11 1.55
C GLY A 144 -16.66 6.22 2.89
#